data_AF-A0A2E1JMN1-F1
#
_entry.id   AF-A0A2E1JMN1-F1
#
_cell.length_a   1.000
_cell.length_b   1.000
_cell.length_c   1.000
_cell.angle_alpha   90.00
_cell.angle_beta   90.00
_cell.angle_gamma   90.00
#
_symmetry.space_group_name_H-M   'P 1'
#
loop_
_entity.id
_entity.type
_entity.pdbx_description
1 polymer ?
#
loop_
_entity_poly.entity_id
_entity_poly.type
_entity_poly.pdbx_seq_one_letter_code
_entity_poly.pdbx_strand_id
1 'polypeptide(L)'
;MLIFLASLYFIYAFFFLFTYVKGYSLLRYLLKRKNINVQLSIELIFIIICSFVLFMTQPLNWIVGLIMLSHVGGIIWIISNPDQYYAMVEEASVDMDSFEIIAFMTYIAYGAFAYYSIII
;
A
#
# COMPACT_ATOMS: atom_id res chain seq x y z
N MET A 1 -14.06 -3.90 12.49
CA MET A 1 -13.40 -2.96 11.56
C MET A 1 -11.94 -3.33 11.30
N LEU A 2 -11.14 -3.63 12.33
CA LEU A 2 -9.76 -4.09 12.17
C LEU A 2 -9.61 -5.36 11.31
N ILE A 3 -10.45 -6.38 11.55
CA ILE A 3 -10.48 -7.59 10.71
C ILE A 3 -10.73 -7.25 9.23
N PHE A 4 -11.64 -6.31 8.96
CA PHE A 4 -11.93 -5.88 7.59
C PHE A 4 -10.72 -5.20 6.95
N LEU A 5 -10.06 -4.28 7.66
CA LEU A 5 -8.85 -3.61 7.19
C LEU A 5 -7.70 -4.62 6.94
N ALA A 6 -7.47 -5.54 7.88
CA ALA A 6 -6.47 -6.59 7.73
C ALA A 6 -6.74 -7.49 6.52
N SER A 7 -7.99 -7.91 6.33
CA SER A 7 -8.41 -8.70 5.16
C SER A 7 -8.16 -7.95 3.86
N LEU A 8 -8.44 -6.63 3.80
CA LEU A 8 -8.14 -5.83 2.60
C LEU A 8 -6.65 -5.79 2.28
N TYR A 9 -5.78 -5.64 3.29
CA TYR A 9 -4.34 -5.68 3.08
C TYR A 9 -3.86 -7.04 2.57
N PHE A 10 -4.36 -8.14 3.12
CA PHE A 10 -4.02 -9.48 2.63
C PHE A 10 -4.52 -9.74 1.21
N ILE A 11 -5.73 -9.29 0.88
CA ILE A 11 -6.26 -9.36 -0.48
C ILE A 11 -5.38 -8.55 -1.44
N TYR A 12 -4.96 -7.35 -1.04
CA TYR A 12 -4.12 -6.49 -1.88
C TYR A 12 -2.72 -7.08 -2.08
N ALA A 13 -2.11 -7.60 -1.01
CA ALA A 13 -0.86 -8.37 -1.08
C ALA A 13 -0.98 -9.58 -2.02
N PHE A 14 -2.08 -10.32 -1.93
CA PHE A 14 -2.36 -11.43 -2.83
C PHE A 14 -2.40 -10.98 -4.29
N PHE A 15 -3.04 -9.83 -4.61
CA PHE A 15 -3.05 -9.31 -5.98
C PHE A 15 -1.64 -8.95 -6.48
N PHE A 16 -0.77 -8.34 -5.66
CA PHE A 16 0.62 -8.10 -6.04
C PHE A 16 1.34 -9.40 -6.39
N LEU A 17 1.34 -10.38 -5.47
CA LEU A 17 2.03 -11.65 -5.69
C LEU A 17 1.45 -12.43 -6.88
N PHE A 18 0.12 -12.52 -6.96
CA PHE A 18 -0.56 -13.29 -8.01
C PHE A 18 -0.27 -12.72 -9.39
N THR A 19 -0.40 -11.40 -9.56
CA THR A 19 -0.15 -10.76 -10.86
C THR A 19 1.33 -10.81 -11.24
N TYR A 20 2.24 -10.73 -10.27
CA TYR A 20 3.68 -10.88 -10.48
C TYR A 20 4.02 -12.30 -10.96
N VAL A 21 3.57 -13.34 -10.26
CA VAL A 21 3.79 -14.75 -10.64
C VAL A 21 3.21 -15.08 -12.02
N LYS A 22 2.14 -14.40 -12.44
CA LYS A 22 1.52 -14.54 -13.76
C LYS A 22 2.16 -13.70 -14.87
N GLY A 23 3.20 -12.91 -14.57
CA GLY A 23 3.91 -12.08 -15.53
C GLY A 23 3.19 -10.79 -15.94
N TYR A 24 2.07 -10.42 -15.29
CA TYR A 24 1.37 -9.16 -15.55
C TYR A 24 1.95 -8.00 -14.75
N SER A 25 2.28 -8.24 -13.48
CA SER A 25 2.78 -7.27 -12.50
C SER A 25 1.85 -6.06 -12.24
N LEU A 26 1.13 -6.11 -11.12
CA LEU A 26 0.32 -4.98 -10.65
C LEU A 26 1.19 -3.77 -10.30
N LEU A 27 2.36 -3.95 -9.69
CA LEU A 27 3.24 -2.84 -9.31
C LEU A 27 3.71 -2.06 -10.54
N ARG A 28 4.22 -2.73 -11.57
CA ARG A 28 4.64 -2.06 -12.82
C ARG A 28 3.46 -1.40 -13.52
N TYR A 29 2.23 -1.92 -13.36
CA TYR A 29 1.04 -1.23 -13.86
C TYR A 29 0.81 0.08 -13.10
N LEU A 30 0.79 0.04 -11.77
CA LEU A 30 0.49 1.21 -10.93
C LEU A 30 1.56 2.30 -11.02
N LEU A 31 2.83 1.92 -11.15
CA LEU A 31 3.96 2.82 -11.29
C LEU A 31 4.12 3.44 -12.69
N LYS A 32 3.18 3.23 -13.64
CA LYS A 32 3.21 3.97 -14.91
C LYS A 32 2.56 5.34 -14.72
N ARG A 33 3.20 6.41 -15.22
CA ARG A 33 2.67 7.79 -15.18
C ARG A 33 1.20 7.91 -15.61
N LYS A 34 0.83 7.22 -16.70
CA LYS A 34 -0.56 7.22 -17.22
C LYS A 34 -1.61 6.65 -16.25
N ASN A 35 -1.18 5.90 -15.23
CA ASN A 35 -2.03 5.22 -14.25
C ASN A 35 -1.98 5.90 -12.87
N ILE A 36 -1.41 7.11 -12.75
CA ILE A 36 -1.30 7.85 -11.48
C ILE A 36 -2.63 7.96 -10.73
N ASN A 37 -3.72 8.22 -11.45
CA ASN A 37 -5.04 8.37 -10.84
C ASN A 37 -5.50 7.07 -10.17
N VAL A 38 -5.12 5.91 -10.72
CA VAL A 38 -5.45 4.61 -10.12
C VAL A 38 -4.65 4.42 -8.82
N GLN A 39 -3.34 4.67 -8.86
CA GLN A 39 -2.48 4.58 -7.68
C GLN A 39 -2.95 5.51 -6.56
N LEU A 40 -3.18 6.79 -6.86
CA LEU A 40 -3.67 7.77 -5.89
C LEU A 40 -5.06 7.41 -5.34
N SER A 41 -5.95 6.85 -6.17
CA SER A 41 -7.27 6.40 -5.72
C SER A 41 -7.16 5.25 -4.72
N ILE A 42 -6.27 4.29 -4.96
CA ILE A 42 -6.04 3.17 -4.03
C ILE A 42 -5.49 3.69 -2.70
N GLU A 43 -4.47 4.54 -2.73
CA GLU A 43 -3.90 5.16 -1.52
C GLU A 43 -4.98 5.93 -0.73
N LEU A 44 -5.82 6.70 -1.42
CA LEU A 44 -6.91 7.45 -0.78
C LEU A 44 -7.95 6.53 -0.13
N ILE A 45 -8.31 5.41 -0.79
CA ILE A 45 -9.22 4.41 -0.20
C ILE A 45 -8.65 3.87 1.11
N PHE A 46 -7.37 3.50 1.15
CA PHE A 46 -6.74 3.03 2.38
C PHE A 46 -6.69 4.10 3.46
N ILE A 47 -6.37 5.35 3.13
CA ILE A 47 -6.40 6.47 4.08
C ILE A 47 -7.79 6.64 4.68
N ILE A 48 -8.84 6.62 3.86
CA ILE A 48 -10.23 6.75 4.32
C ILE A 48 -10.58 5.61 5.27
N ILE A 49 -10.29 4.36 4.91
CA ILE A 49 -10.61 3.20 5.75
C ILE A 49 -9.82 3.24 7.06
N CYS A 50 -8.52 3.54 7.01
CA CYS A 50 -7.71 3.71 8.22
C CYS A 50 -8.24 4.83 9.11
N SER A 51 -8.65 5.96 8.52
CA SER A 51 -9.25 7.08 9.26
C SER A 51 -10.54 6.65 9.96
N PHE A 52 -11.43 5.94 9.25
CA PHE A 52 -12.65 5.38 9.84
C PHE A 52 -12.33 4.45 11.01
N VAL A 53 -11.34 3.57 10.89
CA VAL A 53 -10.91 2.70 11.99
C VAL A 53 -10.41 3.51 13.18
N LEU A 54 -9.56 4.52 12.96
CA LEU A 54 -8.99 5.36 14.01
C LEU A 54 -10.05 6.15 14.78
N PHE A 55 -10.99 6.79 14.08
CA PHE A 55 -12.02 7.61 14.74
C PHE A 55 -13.07 6.75 15.48
N MET A 56 -13.24 5.49 15.09
CA MET A 56 -14.22 4.59 15.69
C MET A 56 -13.65 3.66 16.76
N THR A 57 -12.33 3.67 17.00
CA THR A 57 -11.66 2.82 18.00
C THR A 57 -11.21 3.66 19.18
N GLN A 58 -11.61 3.28 20.40
CA GLN A 58 -11.23 3.94 21.66
C GLN A 58 -10.69 2.89 22.65
N PRO A 59 -9.45 3.05 23.18
CA PRO A 59 -8.50 4.11 22.88
C PRO A 59 -8.01 4.06 21.41
N LEU A 60 -7.40 5.15 20.93
CA LEU A 60 -6.93 5.26 19.56
C LEU A 60 -5.92 4.15 19.21
N ASN A 61 -6.16 3.45 18.09
CA ASN A 61 -5.28 2.38 17.63
C ASN A 61 -4.05 2.96 16.90
N TRP A 62 -2.97 3.19 17.64
CA TRP A 62 -1.76 3.84 17.12
C TRP A 62 -1.07 3.06 15.99
N ILE A 63 -1.20 1.72 15.97
CA ILE A 63 -0.66 0.86 14.89
C ILE A 63 -1.33 1.22 13.56
N VAL A 64 -2.66 1.31 13.55
CA VAL A 64 -3.42 1.75 12.36
C VAL A 64 -3.06 3.19 11.99
N GLY A 65 -2.75 4.04 12.99
CA GLY A 65 -2.28 5.40 12.79
C GLY A 65 -0.98 5.46 11.98
N LEU A 66 0.01 4.64 12.35
CA LEU A 66 1.29 4.55 11.62
C LEU A 66 1.09 4.01 10.20
N ILE A 67 0.22 3.01 10.02
CA ILE A 67 -0.10 2.48 8.69
C ILE A 67 -0.74 3.59 7.83
N MET A 68 -1.70 4.35 8.37
CA MET A 68 -2.31 5.49 7.67
C MET A 68 -1.27 6.52 7.24
N LEU A 69 -0.34 6.88 8.13
CA LEU A 69 0.71 7.84 7.82
C LEU A 69 1.64 7.36 6.71
N SER A 70 1.88 6.06 6.59
CA SER A 70 2.65 5.51 5.47
C SER A 70 1.98 5.76 4.11
N HIS A 71 0.65 5.58 4.03
CA HIS A 71 -0.13 5.89 2.82
C HIS A 71 -0.11 7.38 2.49
N VAL A 72 -0.28 8.24 3.49
CA VAL A 72 -0.15 9.70 3.32
C VAL A 72 1.24 10.06 2.80
N GLY A 73 2.29 9.44 3.34
CA GLY A 73 3.67 9.60 2.87
C GLY A 73 3.85 9.20 1.41
N GLY A 74 3.22 8.10 0.98
CA GLY A 74 3.20 7.66 -0.41
C GLY A 74 2.57 8.71 -1.34
N ILE A 75 1.41 9.26 -0.98
CA ILE A 75 0.77 10.34 -1.75
C ILE A 75 1.67 11.58 -1.82
N ILE A 76 2.23 12.00 -0.68
CA ILE A 76 3.14 13.16 -0.63
C ILE A 76 4.33 12.93 -1.56
N TRP A 77 4.93 11.74 -1.56
CA TRP A 77 6.06 11.44 -2.44
C TRP A 77 5.68 11.55 -3.92
N ILE A 78 4.55 10.96 -4.33
CA ILE A 78 4.05 11.03 -5.71
C ILE A 78 3.84 12.48 -6.17
N ILE A 79 3.28 13.32 -5.30
CA ILE A 79 2.93 14.71 -5.64
C ILE A 79 4.18 15.61 -5.61
N SER A 80 5.05 15.45 -4.62
CA SER A 80 6.20 16.33 -4.41
C SER A 80 7.39 15.99 -5.30
N ASN A 81 7.63 14.71 -5.61
CA ASN A 81 8.76 14.26 -6.43
C ASN A 81 8.32 13.22 -7.47
N PRO A 82 7.44 13.58 -8.42
CA PRO A 82 6.88 12.64 -9.39
C PRO A 82 7.96 12.00 -10.27
N ASP A 83 8.95 12.75 -10.73
CA ASP A 83 9.97 12.21 -11.63
C ASP A 83 10.81 11.11 -10.96
N GLN A 84 11.20 11.32 -9.71
CA GLN A 84 11.90 10.29 -8.93
C GLN A 84 11.01 9.07 -8.67
N TYR A 85 9.72 9.27 -8.41
CA TYR A 85 8.78 8.18 -8.18
C TYR A 85 8.65 7.29 -9.43
N TYR A 86 8.56 7.89 -10.62
CA TYR A 86 8.38 7.16 -11.88
C TYR A 86 9.67 6.58 -12.47
N ALA A 87 10.82 7.15 -12.11
CA ALA A 87 12.13 6.62 -12.47
C ALA A 87 12.30 5.15 -12.04
N MET A 88 11.60 4.69 -11.00
CA MET A 88 11.63 3.30 -10.52
C MET A 88 11.30 2.26 -11.60
N VAL A 89 10.44 2.59 -12.56
CA VAL A 89 10.04 1.66 -13.65
C VAL A 89 10.58 2.10 -15.01
N GLU A 90 10.96 3.37 -15.14
CA GLU A 90 11.50 3.93 -16.37
C GLU A 90 13.01 3.66 -16.50
N GLU A 91 13.74 3.53 -15.39
CA GLU A 91 15.18 3.26 -15.38
C GLU A 91 15.52 1.78 -15.22
N ALA A 92 16.35 1.26 -16.12
CA ALA A 92 16.79 -0.14 -16.10
C ALA A 92 17.72 -0.51 -14.92
N SER A 93 18.19 0.48 -14.16
CA SER A 93 19.06 0.33 -12.99
C SER A 93 18.32 -0.19 -11.75
N VAL A 94 16.99 -0.12 -11.74
CA VAL A 94 16.16 -0.54 -10.60
C VAL A 94 15.74 -2.00 -10.76
N ASP A 95 16.09 -2.83 -9.78
CA ASP A 95 15.64 -4.22 -9.70
C ASP A 95 14.16 -4.28 -9.34
N MET A 96 13.33 -4.25 -10.38
CA MET A 96 11.89 -4.30 -10.26
C MET A 96 11.38 -5.59 -9.62
N ASP A 97 12.08 -6.71 -9.77
CA ASP A 97 11.64 -7.98 -9.22
C ASP A 97 11.79 -7.98 -7.69
N SER A 98 12.86 -7.37 -7.17
CA SER A 98 12.98 -7.10 -5.74
C SER A 98 11.89 -6.15 -5.22
N PHE A 99 11.54 -5.11 -5.98
CA PHE A 99 10.47 -4.18 -5.61
C PHE A 99 9.10 -4.84 -5.51
N GLU A 100 8.78 -5.80 -6.39
CA GLU A 100 7.54 -6.58 -6.33
C GLU A 100 7.44 -7.37 -5.02
N ILE A 101 8.55 -8.01 -4.62
CA ILE A 101 8.61 -8.76 -3.36
C ILE A 101 8.50 -7.82 -2.17
N ILE A 102 9.15 -6.66 -2.19
CA ILE A 102 9.04 -5.66 -1.11
C ILE A 102 7.60 -5.15 -1.00
N ALA A 103 6.94 -4.83 -2.12
CA ALA A 103 5.56 -4.37 -2.13
C ALA A 103 4.62 -5.44 -1.54
N PHE A 104 4.74 -6.68 -2.00
CA PHE A 104 4.00 -7.82 -1.44
C PHE A 104 4.20 -7.95 0.08
N MET A 105 5.46 -7.99 0.54
CA MET A 105 5.80 -8.16 1.95
C MET A 105 5.31 -7.00 2.81
N THR A 106 5.31 -5.78 2.27
CA THR A 106 4.81 -4.58 2.94
C THR A 106 3.33 -4.71 3.25
N TYR A 107 2.51 -5.13 2.26
CA TYR A 107 1.08 -5.29 2.48
C TYR A 107 0.74 -6.51 3.34
N ILE A 108 1.54 -7.59 3.30
CA ILE A 108 1.44 -8.68 4.29
C ILE A 108 1.70 -8.14 5.71
N ALA A 109 2.76 -7.34 5.88
CA ALA A 109 3.09 -6.76 7.18
C ALA A 109 1.98 -5.82 7.69
N TYR A 110 1.41 -4.98 6.83
CA TYR A 110 0.28 -4.12 7.19
C TYR A 110 -0.94 -4.94 7.61
N GLY A 111 -1.27 -6.00 6.87
CA GLY A 111 -2.35 -6.93 7.24
C GLY A 111 -2.10 -7.59 8.59
N ALA A 112 -0.87 -8.08 8.82
CA ALA A 112 -0.49 -8.72 10.08
C ALA A 112 -0.53 -7.74 11.27
N PHE A 113 -0.03 -6.51 11.10
CA PHE A 113 -0.07 -5.49 12.15
C PHE A 113 -1.49 -5.02 12.45
N ALA A 114 -2.32 -4.80 11.42
CA ALA A 114 -3.73 -4.46 11.61
C ALA A 114 -4.54 -5.59 12.27
N TYR A 115 -4.18 -6.86 12.00
CA TYR A 115 -4.78 -8.01 12.66
C TYR A 115 -4.30 -8.13 14.11
N TYR A 116 -3.00 -8.00 14.36
CA TYR A 116 -2.43 -8.08 15.69
C TYR A 116 -2.94 -6.98 16.62
N SER A 117 -3.23 -5.79 16.09
CA SER A 117 -3.83 -4.69 16.84
C SER A 117 -5.28 -4.91 17.26
N ILE A 118 -5.86 -6.08 16.99
CA ILE A 118 -7.12 -6.53 17.61
C ILE A 118 -6.88 -6.92 19.08
N ILE A 119 -5.68 -7.41 19.40
CA ILE A 119 -5.34 -8.00 20.70
C ILE A 119 -4.81 -6.93 21.68
N ILE A 120 -4.32 -5.80 21.16
CA ILE A 120 -3.72 -4.69 21.91
C ILE A 120 -4.68 -3.51 21.91
#